data_AF-A0A1H5DW99-F1
#
_entry.id   AF-A0A1H5DW99-F1
#
_cell.length_a   1.000
_cell.length_b   1.000
_cell.length_c   1.000
_cell.angle_alpha   90.00
_cell.angle_beta   90.00
_cell.angle_gamma   90.00
#
_symmetry.space_group_name_H-M   'P 1'
#
loop_
_entity.id
_entity.type
_entity.pdbx_description
1 polymer ?
#
loop_
_entity_poly.entity_id
_entity_poly.type
_entity_poly.pdbx_seq_one_letter_code
_entity_poly.pdbx_strand_id
1 'polypeptide(L)'
;MFWLLLLLLAWAFAGTACTRLCLTAVRAADSDPGAGGEDGVPDLTLYEAAFLSGGPERVADVTLVSMARQRRLLLAHTGWATVVDPCGRDEIERSVIGAIGPQGQSRIAPVRARAAGTDEVRRLADRLVRTGLAVPEGALAVGTAVRHVRAAALAVAVLGAAALLLPPQTGTSRPMVGLWFALPLVLTLSCLAIARFEVHPYSPWASAAGQRRLGTLLRRRRPGEEPSLLTAVALRGIRAIGEPELRAAFAHRDAPPRE
;
A
#
# COMPACT_ATOMS: atom_id res chain seq x y z
N MET A 1 -31.42 15.76 -29.14
CA MET A 1 -30.29 15.05 -29.80
C MET A 1 -28.99 15.04 -28.96
N PHE A 2 -28.68 16.06 -28.15
CA PHE A 2 -27.48 16.10 -27.30
C PHE A 2 -27.30 14.94 -26.31
N TRP A 3 -28.39 14.32 -25.86
CA TRP A 3 -28.35 13.23 -24.89
C TRP A 3 -27.72 11.93 -25.43
N LEU A 4 -27.78 11.71 -26.75
CA LEU A 4 -27.11 10.58 -27.41
C LEU A 4 -25.59 10.73 -27.39
N LEU A 5 -25.05 11.96 -27.51
CA LEU A 5 -23.61 12.22 -27.41
C LEU A 5 -23.09 11.95 -25.99
N LEU A 6 -23.87 12.32 -24.97
CA LEU A 6 -23.55 12.03 -23.57
C LEU A 6 -23.60 10.52 -23.26
N LEU A 7 -24.57 9.80 -23.85
CA LEU A 7 -24.68 8.34 -23.72
C LEU A 7 -23.48 7.62 -24.38
N LEU A 8 -23.07 8.07 -25.56
CA LEU A 8 -21.95 7.50 -26.31
C LEU A 8 -20.62 7.76 -25.59
N LEU A 9 -20.47 8.93 -24.96
CA LEU A 9 -19.33 9.23 -24.09
C LEU A 9 -19.30 8.33 -22.84
N ALA A 10 -20.45 8.09 -22.19
CA ALA A 10 -20.55 7.20 -21.04
C ALA A 10 -20.20 5.75 -21.38
N TRP A 11 -20.61 5.27 -22.56
CA TRP A 11 -20.28 3.95 -23.08
C TRP A 11 -18.79 3.80 -23.43
N ALA A 12 -18.21 4.81 -24.09
CA ALA A 12 -16.77 4.82 -24.36
C ALA A 12 -15.97 4.71 -23.06
N PHE A 13 -16.43 5.43 -22.03
CA PHE A 13 -15.81 5.43 -20.73
C PHE A 13 -15.93 4.08 -20.00
N ALA A 14 -17.12 3.48 -20.00
CA ALA A 14 -17.34 2.13 -19.46
C ALA A 14 -16.49 1.07 -20.18
N GLY A 15 -16.39 1.16 -21.50
CA GLY A 15 -15.56 0.27 -22.32
C GLY A 15 -14.07 0.36 -21.95
N THR A 16 -13.54 1.57 -21.73
CA THR A 16 -12.13 1.76 -21.32
C THR A 16 -11.84 1.23 -19.91
N ALA A 17 -12.80 1.31 -18.99
CA ALA A 17 -12.66 0.73 -17.64
C ALA A 17 -12.64 -0.81 -17.69
N CYS A 18 -13.53 -1.40 -18.49
CA CYS A 18 -13.64 -2.86 -18.64
C CYS A 18 -12.38 -3.45 -19.30
N THR A 19 -11.90 -2.84 -20.39
CA THR A 19 -10.65 -3.28 -21.05
C THR A 19 -9.44 -3.17 -20.13
N ARG A 20 -9.34 -2.12 -19.32
CA ARG A 20 -8.26 -2.01 -18.33
C ARG A 20 -8.32 -3.08 -17.26
N LEU A 21 -9.51 -3.42 -16.77
CA LEU A 21 -9.70 -4.50 -15.78
C LEU A 21 -9.35 -5.88 -16.36
N CYS A 22 -9.80 -6.18 -17.59
CA CYS A 22 -9.44 -7.42 -18.26
C CYS A 22 -7.92 -7.51 -18.49
N LEU A 23 -7.27 -6.42 -18.91
CA LEU A 23 -5.82 -6.39 -19.09
C LEU A 23 -5.07 -6.57 -17.76
N THR A 24 -5.57 -6.03 -16.65
CA THR A 24 -4.96 -6.26 -15.33
C THR A 24 -5.14 -7.71 -14.86
N ALA A 25 -6.30 -8.31 -15.11
CA ALA A 25 -6.58 -9.70 -14.76
C ALA A 25 -5.70 -10.68 -15.57
N VAL A 26 -5.56 -10.44 -16.89
CA VAL A 26 -4.70 -11.26 -17.76
C VAL A 26 -3.23 -11.14 -17.36
N ARG A 27 -2.74 -9.93 -17.04
CA ARG A 27 -1.37 -9.74 -16.56
C ARG A 27 -1.09 -10.41 -15.21
N ALA A 28 -2.11 -10.49 -14.35
CA ALA A 28 -2.03 -11.23 -13.09
C ALA A 28 -1.98 -12.75 -13.32
N ALA A 29 -2.72 -13.25 -14.33
CA ALA A 29 -2.74 -14.66 -14.70
C ALA A 29 -1.45 -15.12 -15.41
N ASP A 30 -0.88 -14.30 -16.30
CA ASP A 30 0.40 -14.59 -16.98
C ASP A 30 1.62 -14.57 -16.03
N SER A 31 1.46 -13.99 -14.84
CA SER A 31 2.50 -13.93 -13.81
C SER A 31 2.47 -15.13 -12.84
N ASP A 32 1.80 -16.23 -13.19
CA ASP A 32 1.85 -17.50 -12.45
C ASP A 32 2.86 -18.47 -13.11
N PRO A 33 4.18 -18.31 -12.89
CA PRO A 33 5.11 -19.39 -13.15
C PRO A 33 4.82 -20.49 -12.14
N GLY A 34 4.60 -21.68 -12.67
CA GLY A 34 3.97 -22.80 -12.01
C GLY A 34 4.57 -23.25 -10.68
N ALA A 35 3.72 -23.97 -9.96
CA ALA A 35 4.03 -24.79 -8.81
C ALA A 35 5.33 -25.60 -9.00
N GLY A 36 6.30 -25.35 -8.12
CA GLY A 36 7.54 -26.13 -8.04
C GLY A 36 8.26 -25.88 -6.72
N GLY A 37 8.18 -26.85 -5.81
CA GLY A 37 9.12 -27.06 -4.70
C GLY A 37 8.85 -26.31 -3.40
N GLU A 38 7.99 -26.85 -2.54
CA GLU A 38 7.75 -26.34 -1.17
C GLU A 38 8.81 -26.77 -0.15
N ASP A 39 9.82 -27.54 -0.53
CA ASP A 39 10.85 -28.04 0.40
C ASP A 39 12.23 -27.45 0.06
N GLY A 40 12.60 -26.34 0.70
CA GLY A 40 14.00 -25.87 0.72
C GLY A 40 14.26 -24.37 0.67
N VAL A 41 13.24 -23.52 0.47
CA VAL A 41 13.45 -22.06 0.48
C VAL A 41 13.42 -21.53 1.93
N PRO A 42 14.46 -20.79 2.38
CA PRO A 42 14.52 -20.21 3.73
C PRO A 42 13.24 -19.43 4.10
N ASP A 43 12.86 -19.47 5.38
CA ASP A 43 11.76 -18.64 5.89
C ASP A 43 12.06 -17.15 5.64
N LEU A 44 11.02 -16.41 5.26
CA LEU A 44 11.08 -14.96 5.06
C LEU A 44 11.66 -14.29 6.31
N THR A 45 12.72 -13.51 6.13
CA THR A 45 13.29 -12.73 7.22
C THR A 45 12.31 -11.65 7.68
N LEU A 46 12.51 -11.14 8.89
CA LEU A 46 11.66 -10.09 9.45
C LEU A 46 11.62 -8.83 8.57
N TYR A 47 12.75 -8.43 7.98
CA TYR A 47 12.83 -7.27 7.09
C TYR A 47 12.14 -7.52 5.75
N GLU A 48 12.24 -8.72 5.19
CA GLU A 48 11.52 -9.08 3.97
C GLU A 48 10.01 -9.11 4.21
N ALA A 49 9.55 -9.72 5.32
CA ALA A 49 8.14 -9.70 5.69
C ALA A 49 7.62 -8.27 5.90
N ALA A 50 8.43 -7.39 6.51
CA ALA A 50 8.11 -5.97 6.68
C ALA A 50 7.98 -5.24 5.33
N PHE A 51 8.95 -5.46 4.42
CA PHE A 51 8.93 -4.86 3.09
C PHE A 51 7.72 -5.32 2.28
N LEU A 52 7.45 -6.63 2.27
CA LEU A 52 6.31 -7.21 1.56
C LEU A 52 4.96 -6.76 2.15
N SER A 53 4.89 -6.44 3.45
CA SER A 53 3.64 -6.04 4.10
C SER A 53 3.38 -4.54 4.11
N GLY A 54 4.41 -3.70 4.02
CA GLY A 54 4.24 -2.25 4.13
C GLY A 54 5.34 -1.40 3.52
N GLY A 55 6.29 -2.01 2.83
CA GLY A 55 7.35 -1.34 2.09
C GLY A 55 8.55 -0.87 2.91
N PRO A 56 9.28 0.17 2.46
CA PRO A 56 10.61 0.50 2.94
C PRO A 56 10.53 1.28 4.26
N GLU A 57 9.51 2.14 4.39
CA GLU A 57 9.07 2.76 5.63
C GLU A 57 8.74 1.71 6.70
N ARG A 58 8.13 0.58 6.31
CA ARG A 58 7.82 -0.51 7.24
C ARG A 58 9.07 -1.24 7.71
N VAL A 59 10.06 -1.41 6.82
CA VAL A 59 11.38 -1.92 7.21
C VAL A 59 12.02 -0.99 8.24
N ALA A 60 12.04 0.33 7.97
CA ALA A 60 12.58 1.33 8.88
C ALA A 60 11.86 1.33 10.24
N ASP A 61 10.52 1.24 10.26
CA ASP A 61 9.73 1.12 11.50
C ASP A 61 10.16 -0.09 12.33
N VAL A 62 10.28 -1.26 11.70
CA VAL A 62 10.68 -2.50 12.36
C VAL A 62 12.10 -2.40 12.91
N THR A 63 13.04 -1.83 12.15
CA THR A 63 14.42 -1.61 12.60
C THR A 63 14.48 -0.67 13.80
N LEU A 64 13.76 0.47 13.75
CA LEU A 64 13.68 1.42 14.87
C LEU A 64 13.14 0.75 16.14
N VAL A 65 12.03 0.00 16.02
CA VAL A 65 11.44 -0.71 17.17
C VAL A 65 12.37 -1.84 17.67
N SER A 66 13.01 -2.58 16.77
CA SER A 66 13.97 -3.64 17.12
C SER A 66 15.14 -3.07 17.94
N MET A 67 15.77 -2.00 17.46
CA MET A 67 16.87 -1.36 18.16
C MET A 67 16.42 -0.72 19.49
N ALA A 68 15.22 -0.17 19.55
CA ALA A 68 14.66 0.39 20.79
C ALA A 68 14.48 -0.68 21.86
N ARG A 69 13.94 -1.85 21.50
CA ARG A 69 13.79 -2.99 22.42
C ARG A 69 15.12 -3.54 22.89
N GLN A 70 16.15 -3.49 22.05
CA GLN A 70 17.51 -3.87 22.40
C GLN A 70 18.24 -2.79 23.24
N ARG A 71 17.56 -1.70 23.61
CA ARG A 71 18.12 -0.54 24.34
C ARG A 71 19.25 0.17 23.60
N ARG A 72 19.27 0.08 22.28
CA ARG A 72 20.27 0.69 21.40
C ARG A 72 19.78 2.02 20.81
N LEU A 73 18.46 2.20 20.75
CA LEU A 73 17.82 3.49 20.53
C LEU A 73 16.86 3.80 21.68
N LEU A 74 16.68 5.08 21.98
CA LEU A 74 15.58 5.57 22.81
C LEU A 74 14.59 6.28 21.90
N LEU A 75 13.36 5.77 21.87
CA LEU A 75 12.24 6.38 21.14
C LEU A 75 11.37 7.13 22.14
N ALA A 76 11.47 8.46 22.13
CA ALA A 76 10.67 9.30 22.99
C ALA A 76 9.24 9.41 22.45
N HIS A 77 8.25 9.36 23.34
CA HIS A 77 6.84 9.55 23.00
C HIS A 77 6.55 10.88 22.29
N THR A 78 7.46 11.85 22.41
CA THR A 78 7.45 13.17 21.72
C THR A 78 7.91 13.10 20.25
N GLY A 79 8.26 11.93 19.74
CA GLY A 79 8.64 11.72 18.34
C GLY A 79 10.13 11.88 18.03
N TRP A 80 10.99 11.72 19.03
CA TRP A 80 12.45 11.76 18.88
C TRP A 80 13.05 10.37 18.98
N ALA A 81 14.05 10.10 18.14
CA ALA A 81 14.93 8.95 18.23
C ALA A 81 16.30 9.40 18.68
N THR A 82 16.82 8.78 19.74
CA THR A 82 18.17 9.03 20.27
C THR A 82 19.00 7.75 20.18
N VAL A 83 20.21 7.84 19.66
CA VAL A 83 21.18 6.75 19.59
C VAL A 83 21.82 6.56 20.96
N VAL A 84 21.65 5.37 21.53
CA VAL A 84 22.30 4.96 22.78
C VAL A 84 23.55 4.14 22.47
N ASP A 85 23.47 3.28 21.46
CA ASP A 85 24.58 2.46 20.98
C ASP A 85 24.78 2.69 19.46
N PRO A 86 25.90 3.31 19.04
CA PRO A 86 26.17 3.63 17.64
C PRO A 86 26.65 2.42 16.81
N CYS A 87 26.85 1.24 17.42
CA CYS A 87 27.35 0.06 16.72
C CYS A 87 26.21 -0.70 16.04
N GLY A 88 25.90 -0.41 14.76
CA GLY A 88 24.91 -1.15 13.98
C GLY A 88 25.33 -2.61 13.69
N ARG A 89 24.46 -3.58 13.97
CA ARG A 89 24.74 -5.03 13.79
C ARG A 89 24.59 -5.49 12.34
N ASP A 90 23.69 -4.84 11.61
CA ASP A 90 23.44 -5.11 10.20
C ASP A 90 23.47 -3.81 9.37
N GLU A 91 23.40 -3.95 8.05
CA GLU A 91 23.44 -2.84 7.08
C GLU A 91 22.26 -1.86 7.25
N ILE A 92 21.09 -2.37 7.64
CA ILE A 92 19.87 -1.59 7.79
C ILE A 92 19.89 -0.79 9.10
N GLU A 93 20.36 -1.39 10.20
CA GLU A 93 20.62 -0.69 11.47
C GLU A 93 21.66 0.41 11.31
N ARG A 94 22.77 0.13 10.61
CA ARG A 94 23.78 1.16 10.28
C ARG A 94 23.18 2.30 9.46
N SER A 95 22.30 1.98 8.51
CA SER A 95 21.55 2.96 7.74
C SER A 95 20.65 3.84 8.63
N VAL A 96 19.97 3.27 9.63
CA VAL A 96 19.14 4.02 10.59
C VAL A 96 20.00 4.92 11.47
N ILE A 97 21.13 4.44 11.98
CA ILE A 97 22.06 5.25 12.79
C ILE A 97 22.61 6.41 11.95
N GLY A 98 23.05 6.14 10.72
CA GLY A 98 23.48 7.16 9.77
C GLY A 98 22.36 8.17 9.43
N ALA A 99 21.11 7.69 9.34
CA ALA A 99 19.95 8.55 9.18
C ALA A 99 19.63 9.36 10.45
N ILE A 100 20.01 8.96 11.66
CA ILE A 100 19.85 9.85 12.83
C ILE A 100 20.89 10.98 12.78
N GLY A 101 22.08 10.69 12.28
CA GLY A 101 23.15 11.67 12.09
C GLY A 101 24.09 11.78 13.30
N PRO A 102 25.19 12.55 13.17
CA PRO A 102 26.27 12.60 14.15
C PRO A 102 25.85 13.23 15.49
N GLN A 103 24.77 14.00 15.53
CA GLN A 103 24.23 14.58 16.75
C GLN A 103 23.62 13.52 17.70
N GLY A 104 23.43 12.29 17.22
CA GLY A 104 22.88 11.20 18.02
C GLY A 104 21.40 11.33 18.36
N GLN A 105 20.72 12.39 17.93
CA GLN A 105 19.28 12.59 18.12
C GLN A 105 18.63 13.24 16.90
N SER A 106 17.46 12.75 16.50
CA SER A 106 16.66 13.31 15.41
C SER A 106 15.20 12.94 15.55
N ARG A 107 14.30 13.70 14.93
CA ARG A 107 12.88 13.32 14.85
C ARG A 107 12.71 12.00 14.09
N ILE A 108 11.74 11.19 14.50
CA ILE A 108 11.47 9.86 13.96
C ILE A 108 11.00 9.94 12.50
N ALA A 109 10.10 10.87 12.16
CA ALA A 109 9.55 11.00 10.81
C ALA A 109 10.62 11.22 9.71
N PRO A 110 11.57 12.16 9.83
CA PRO A 110 12.61 12.35 8.81
C PRO A 110 13.68 11.25 8.85
N VAL A 111 13.91 10.61 10.01
CA VAL A 111 14.80 9.44 10.11
C VAL A 111 14.19 8.28 9.32
N ARG A 112 12.89 8.02 9.50
CA ARG A 112 12.17 6.96 8.80
C ARG A 112 12.22 7.14 7.29
N ALA A 113 11.94 8.36 6.81
CA ALA A 113 12.00 8.69 5.38
C ALA A 113 13.40 8.51 4.78
N ARG A 114 14.45 8.93 5.51
CA ARG A 114 15.83 8.76 5.06
C ARG A 114 16.29 7.31 5.10
N ALA A 115 15.94 6.58 6.17
CA ALA A 115 16.25 5.17 6.33
C ALA A 115 15.56 4.30 5.27
N ALA A 116 14.31 4.64 4.91
CA ALA A 116 13.57 3.96 3.85
C ALA A 116 14.21 4.17 2.45
N GLY A 117 14.89 5.30 2.24
CA GLY A 117 15.52 5.67 0.97
C GLY A 117 16.99 5.21 0.81
N THR A 118 17.55 4.45 1.75
CA THR A 118 18.95 4.04 1.66
C THR A 118 19.18 2.94 0.65
N ASP A 119 20.41 2.86 0.15
CA ASP A 119 20.80 1.85 -0.83
C ASP A 119 20.66 0.42 -0.29
N GLU A 120 20.76 0.22 1.02
CA GLU A 120 20.59 -1.11 1.64
C GLU A 120 19.13 -1.57 1.57
N VAL A 121 18.17 -0.67 1.80
CA VAL A 121 16.74 -0.98 1.61
C VAL A 121 16.41 -1.16 0.13
N ARG A 122 17.07 -0.40 -0.77
CA ARG A 122 16.95 -0.58 -2.21
C ARG A 122 17.49 -1.94 -2.68
N ARG A 123 18.64 -2.38 -2.17
CA ARG A 123 19.21 -3.72 -2.45
C ARG A 123 18.31 -4.84 -1.95
N LEU A 124 17.65 -4.64 -0.80
CA LEU A 124 16.63 -5.57 -0.30
C LEU A 124 15.44 -5.64 -1.28
N ALA A 125 14.93 -4.48 -1.72
CA ALA A 125 13.87 -4.40 -2.74
C ALA A 125 14.27 -5.14 -4.03
N ASP A 126 15.44 -4.84 -4.58
CA ASP A 126 15.95 -5.44 -5.82
C ASP A 126 16.13 -6.95 -5.68
N ARG A 127 16.54 -7.44 -4.51
CA ARG A 127 16.61 -8.88 -4.23
C ARG A 127 15.22 -9.51 -4.24
N LEU A 128 14.25 -8.89 -3.59
CA LEU A 128 12.86 -9.37 -3.55
C LEU A 128 12.19 -9.33 -4.92
N VAL A 129 12.51 -8.33 -5.75
CA VAL A 129 12.03 -8.25 -7.13
C VAL A 129 12.67 -9.35 -7.98
N ARG A 130 13.99 -9.58 -7.85
CA ARG A 130 14.69 -10.66 -8.57
C ARG A 130 14.19 -12.05 -8.20
N THR A 131 13.78 -12.26 -6.94
CA THR A 131 13.17 -13.53 -6.50
C THR A 131 11.68 -13.63 -6.84
N GLY A 132 11.10 -12.61 -7.49
CA GLY A 132 9.69 -12.58 -7.86
C GLY A 132 8.75 -12.44 -6.68
N LEU A 133 9.24 -12.06 -5.50
CA LEU A 133 8.43 -11.87 -4.28
C LEU A 133 7.87 -10.44 -4.16
N ALA A 134 8.55 -9.45 -4.76
CA ALA A 134 8.11 -8.06 -4.79
C ALA A 134 7.82 -7.58 -6.21
N VAL A 135 6.90 -6.63 -6.32
CA VAL A 135 6.58 -5.93 -7.57
C VAL A 135 7.55 -4.75 -7.73
N PRO A 136 8.17 -4.54 -8.90
CA PRO A 136 9.08 -3.42 -9.12
C PRO A 136 8.35 -2.08 -8.90
N GLU A 137 9.03 -1.09 -8.30
CA GLU A 137 8.41 0.17 -7.88
C GLU A 137 7.69 0.91 -9.03
N GLY A 138 8.15 0.75 -10.27
CA GLY A 138 7.49 1.29 -11.47
C GLY A 138 6.10 0.69 -11.76
N ALA A 139 5.82 -0.53 -11.31
CA ALA A 139 4.51 -1.16 -11.41
C ALA A 139 3.55 -0.76 -10.26
N LEU A 140 4.04 -0.08 -9.21
CA LEU A 140 3.20 0.50 -8.15
C LEU A 140 2.39 1.72 -8.64
N ALA A 141 2.71 2.26 -9.84
CA ALA A 141 1.89 3.22 -10.56
C ALA A 141 0.48 2.68 -10.94
N VAL A 142 0.20 1.39 -10.72
CA VAL A 142 -1.16 0.86 -10.80
C VAL A 142 -2.09 1.52 -9.76
N GLY A 143 -1.56 1.95 -8.60
CA GLY A 143 -2.33 2.71 -7.61
C GLY A 143 -2.78 4.09 -8.11
N THR A 144 -1.98 4.76 -8.93
CA THR A 144 -2.37 6.02 -9.58
C THR A 144 -3.33 5.78 -10.74
N ALA A 145 -3.23 4.63 -11.43
CA ALA A 145 -4.20 4.19 -12.42
C ALA A 145 -5.59 3.91 -11.81
N VAL A 146 -5.67 3.26 -10.65
CA VAL A 146 -6.94 3.06 -9.90
C VAL A 146 -7.53 4.39 -9.44
N ARG A 147 -6.69 5.36 -9.06
CA ARG A 147 -7.14 6.72 -8.70
C ARG A 147 -7.70 7.46 -9.91
N HIS A 148 -7.11 7.28 -11.09
CA HIS A 148 -7.67 7.79 -12.35
C HIS A 148 -9.02 7.14 -12.65
N VAL A 149 -9.16 5.81 -12.48
CA VAL A 149 -10.44 5.09 -12.67
C VAL A 149 -11.52 5.55 -11.68
N ARG A 150 -11.14 5.98 -10.47
CA ARG A 150 -12.05 6.60 -9.50
C ARG A 150 -12.47 8.02 -9.87
N ALA A 151 -11.53 8.87 -10.28
CA ALA A 151 -11.83 10.23 -10.75
C ALA A 151 -12.74 10.19 -11.98
N ALA A 152 -12.47 9.20 -12.83
CA ALA A 152 -13.25 8.80 -13.98
C ALA A 152 -14.70 8.42 -13.61
N ALA A 153 -14.90 7.51 -12.65
CA ALA A 153 -16.23 7.13 -12.19
C ALA A 153 -16.99 8.33 -11.58
N LEU A 154 -16.30 9.22 -10.86
CA LEU A 154 -16.87 10.46 -10.34
C LEU A 154 -17.32 11.40 -11.45
N ALA A 155 -16.53 11.55 -12.51
CA ALA A 155 -16.89 12.40 -13.66
C ALA A 155 -18.17 11.90 -14.34
N VAL A 156 -18.34 10.58 -14.51
CA VAL A 156 -19.56 9.98 -15.07
C VAL A 156 -20.77 10.23 -14.18
N ALA A 157 -20.61 10.13 -12.85
CA ALA A 157 -21.69 10.44 -11.91
C ALA A 157 -22.09 11.92 -11.95
N VAL A 158 -21.12 12.83 -12.03
CA VAL A 158 -21.36 14.29 -12.15
C VAL A 158 -22.05 14.62 -13.47
N LEU A 159 -21.63 14.02 -14.58
CA LEU A 159 -22.27 14.18 -15.90
C LEU A 159 -23.71 13.63 -15.91
N GLY A 160 -23.97 12.48 -15.26
CA GLY A 160 -25.31 11.94 -15.09
C GLY A 160 -26.22 12.84 -14.25
N ALA A 161 -25.69 13.41 -13.16
CA ALA A 161 -26.41 14.37 -12.33
C ALA A 161 -26.70 15.68 -13.08
N ALA A 162 -25.73 16.20 -13.85
CA ALA A 162 -25.91 17.38 -14.69
C ALA A 162 -26.98 17.15 -15.76
N ALA A 163 -27.01 15.99 -16.40
CA ALA A 163 -28.03 15.65 -17.40
C ALA A 163 -29.45 15.59 -16.81
N LEU A 164 -29.60 15.24 -15.52
CA LEU A 164 -30.89 15.26 -14.81
C LEU A 164 -31.34 16.67 -14.39
N LEU A 165 -30.39 17.60 -14.24
CA LEU A 165 -30.64 18.99 -13.86
C LEU A 165 -30.96 19.89 -15.08
N LEU A 166 -30.64 19.48 -16.31
CA LEU A 166 -31.03 20.23 -17.51
C LEU A 166 -32.56 20.17 -17.74
N PRO A 167 -33.19 21.30 -18.13
CA PRO A 167 -34.63 21.36 -18.36
C PRO A 167 -35.03 20.40 -19.49
N PRO A 168 -36.05 19.55 -19.28
CA PRO A 168 -36.45 18.54 -20.26
C PRO A 168 -37.02 19.23 -21.50
N GLN A 169 -36.58 18.79 -22.68
CA GLN A 169 -37.26 19.15 -23.93
C GLN A 169 -38.58 18.37 -24.02
N THR A 170 -39.62 19.06 -24.46
CA THR A 170 -41.01 18.58 -24.55
C THR A 170 -41.10 17.21 -25.25
N GLY A 171 -41.67 16.21 -24.57
CA GLY A 171 -41.96 14.88 -25.12
C GLY A 171 -41.13 13.71 -24.56
N THR A 172 -40.10 13.95 -23.74
CA THR A 172 -39.27 12.87 -23.17
C THR A 172 -39.53 12.71 -21.66
N SER A 173 -39.95 11.52 -21.25
CA SER A 173 -40.22 11.21 -19.83
C SER A 173 -38.93 11.13 -19.02
N ARG A 174 -38.74 12.06 -18.06
CA ARG A 174 -37.60 12.13 -17.11
C ARG A 174 -37.17 10.78 -16.49
N PRO A 175 -38.07 9.89 -16.04
CA PRO A 175 -37.67 8.57 -15.49
C PRO A 175 -37.00 7.65 -16.52
N MET A 176 -37.34 7.75 -17.80
CA MET A 176 -36.76 6.92 -18.87
C MET A 176 -35.29 7.28 -19.14
N VAL A 177 -34.97 8.57 -19.05
CA VAL A 177 -33.60 9.09 -19.14
C VAL A 177 -32.75 8.63 -17.94
N GLY A 178 -33.30 8.68 -16.72
CA GLY A 178 -32.63 8.19 -15.52
C GLY A 178 -32.29 6.69 -15.60
N LEU A 179 -33.20 5.87 -16.11
CA LEU A 179 -33.03 4.41 -16.21
C LEU A 179 -31.87 4.02 -17.16
N TRP A 180 -31.72 4.74 -18.27
CA TRP A 180 -30.64 4.50 -19.23
C TRP A 180 -29.25 4.93 -18.73
N PHE A 181 -29.18 5.93 -17.86
CA PHE A 181 -27.93 6.32 -17.18
C PHE A 181 -27.63 5.47 -15.94
N ALA A 182 -28.65 4.87 -15.33
CA ALA A 182 -28.47 3.95 -14.20
C ALA A 182 -27.68 2.69 -14.61
N LEU A 183 -27.85 2.20 -15.84
CA LEU A 183 -27.14 1.02 -16.36
C LEU A 183 -25.61 1.18 -16.37
N PRO A 184 -25.01 2.21 -17.01
CA PRO A 184 -23.56 2.44 -16.96
C PRO A 184 -23.08 2.85 -15.56
N LEU A 185 -23.92 3.51 -14.75
CA LEU A 185 -23.59 3.85 -13.36
C LEU A 185 -23.48 2.61 -12.47
N VAL A 186 -24.44 1.68 -12.57
CA VAL A 186 -24.42 0.40 -11.86
C VAL A 186 -23.26 -0.47 -12.34
N LEU A 187 -22.96 -0.48 -13.64
CA LEU A 187 -21.82 -1.20 -14.20
C LEU A 187 -20.47 -0.65 -13.69
N THR A 188 -20.32 0.68 -13.64
CA THR A 188 -19.09 1.32 -13.11
C THR A 188 -18.96 1.16 -11.60
N LEU A 189 -20.07 1.24 -10.84
CA LEU A 189 -20.10 0.97 -9.40
C LEU A 189 -19.80 -0.49 -9.07
N SER A 190 -20.31 -1.44 -9.86
CA SER A 190 -20.03 -2.88 -9.65
C SER A 190 -18.57 -3.21 -9.99
N CYS A 191 -17.99 -2.65 -11.06
CA CYS A 191 -16.55 -2.73 -11.31
C CYS A 191 -15.73 -2.12 -10.16
N LEU A 192 -16.14 -0.98 -9.62
CA LEU A 192 -15.45 -0.33 -8.51
C LEU A 192 -15.58 -1.13 -7.21
N ALA A 193 -16.73 -1.77 -7.00
CA ALA A 193 -16.95 -2.66 -5.87
C ALA A 193 -16.04 -3.89 -5.97
N ILE A 194 -16.00 -4.56 -7.12
CA ILE A 194 -15.12 -5.72 -7.37
C ILE A 194 -13.66 -5.32 -7.18
N ALA A 195 -13.23 -4.20 -7.78
CA ALA A 195 -11.88 -3.68 -7.59
C ALA A 195 -11.59 -3.32 -6.12
N ARG A 196 -12.56 -2.87 -5.34
CA ARG A 196 -12.37 -2.58 -3.91
C ARG A 196 -12.32 -3.86 -3.06
N PHE A 197 -13.04 -4.91 -3.46
CA PHE A 197 -13.03 -6.19 -2.77
C PHE A 197 -11.75 -7.00 -3.08
N GLU A 198 -11.25 -6.98 -4.32
CA GLU A 198 -9.95 -7.56 -4.68
C GLU A 198 -8.76 -6.70 -4.22
N VAL A 199 -8.86 -5.36 -4.34
CA VAL A 199 -7.89 -4.39 -3.79
C VAL A 199 -8.28 -4.04 -2.35
N HIS A 200 -8.55 -5.07 -1.54
CA HIS A 200 -8.40 -4.93 -0.10
C HIS A 200 -6.95 -4.56 0.22
N PRO A 201 -6.67 -3.93 1.38
CA PRO A 201 -5.41 -3.25 1.68
C PRO A 201 -4.27 -4.25 1.93
N TYR A 202 -3.94 -5.02 0.91
CA TYR A 202 -2.74 -5.81 0.80
C TYR A 202 -1.69 -4.91 0.19
N SER A 203 -0.51 -4.90 0.81
CA SER A 203 0.55 -3.96 0.46
C SER A 203 0.82 -4.03 -1.05
N PRO A 204 0.94 -2.87 -1.74
CA PRO A 204 1.18 -2.88 -3.17
C PRO A 204 2.55 -3.49 -3.55
N TRP A 205 3.39 -3.84 -2.56
CA TRP A 205 4.79 -4.19 -2.70
C TRP A 205 5.01 -5.67 -2.96
N ALA A 206 4.11 -6.54 -2.50
CA ALA A 206 4.26 -7.98 -2.64
C ALA A 206 3.56 -8.53 -3.88
N SER A 207 4.27 -9.38 -4.64
CA SER A 207 3.71 -10.14 -5.75
C SER A 207 2.77 -11.25 -5.25
N ALA A 208 2.03 -11.91 -6.14
CA ALA A 208 1.20 -13.05 -5.76
C ALA A 208 2.01 -14.16 -5.04
N ALA A 209 3.24 -14.42 -5.48
CA ALA A 209 4.15 -15.36 -4.81
C ALA A 209 4.58 -14.85 -3.43
N GLY A 210 4.91 -13.56 -3.31
CA GLY A 210 5.19 -12.91 -2.03
C GLY A 210 4.03 -12.99 -1.04
N GLN A 211 2.80 -12.81 -1.53
CA GLN A 211 1.57 -12.93 -0.73
C GLN A 211 1.34 -14.36 -0.25
N ARG A 212 1.55 -15.36 -1.12
CA ARG A 212 1.46 -16.79 -0.73
C ARG A 212 2.45 -17.09 0.40
N ARG A 213 3.69 -16.59 0.32
CA ARG A 213 4.73 -16.75 1.35
C ARG A 213 4.41 -15.99 2.65
N LEU A 214 3.85 -14.79 2.57
CA LEU A 214 3.38 -14.08 3.75
C LEU A 214 2.24 -14.83 4.44
N GLY A 215 1.34 -15.40 3.65
CA GLY A 215 0.24 -16.24 4.11
C GLY A 215 0.70 -17.55 4.76
N THR A 216 1.76 -18.20 4.25
CA THR A 216 2.34 -19.39 4.90
C THR A 216 3.00 -19.03 6.23
N LEU A 217 3.75 -17.92 6.32
CA LEU A 217 4.28 -17.43 7.60
C LEU A 217 3.16 -17.20 8.64
N LEU A 218 2.07 -16.56 8.22
CA LEU A 218 0.91 -16.30 9.08
C LEU A 218 0.23 -17.60 9.55
N ARG A 219 0.12 -18.60 8.68
CA ARG A 219 -0.50 -19.90 8.99
C ARG A 219 0.40 -20.83 9.81
N ARG A 220 1.73 -20.74 9.63
CA ARG A 220 2.71 -21.53 10.40
C ARG A 220 2.71 -21.15 11.87
N ARG A 221 2.28 -19.92 12.18
CA ARG A 221 2.11 -19.46 13.55
C ARG A 221 0.93 -20.17 14.21
N ARG A 222 1.19 -20.74 15.39
CA ARG A 222 0.18 -21.50 16.12
C ARG A 222 -0.95 -20.57 16.58
N PRO A 223 -2.22 -20.97 16.43
CA PRO A 223 -3.34 -20.21 16.99
C PRO A 223 -3.17 -20.14 18.52
N GLY A 224 -3.12 -18.91 19.06
CA GLY A 224 -2.91 -18.63 20.50
C GLY A 224 -1.50 -18.17 20.87
N GLU A 225 -0.50 -18.32 20.00
CA GLU A 225 0.84 -17.76 20.24
C GLU A 225 0.84 -16.27 19.89
N GLU A 226 1.03 -15.38 20.86
CA GLU A 226 1.11 -13.93 20.60
C GLU A 226 2.29 -13.62 19.66
N PRO A 227 2.13 -12.73 18.67
CA PRO A 227 3.22 -12.43 17.75
C PRO A 227 4.29 -11.71 18.56
N SER A 228 5.56 -12.02 18.30
CA SER A 228 6.61 -11.10 18.73
C SER A 228 6.23 -9.68 18.29
N LEU A 229 6.42 -8.68 19.15
CA LEU A 229 6.05 -7.30 18.84
C LEU A 229 6.59 -6.88 17.46
N LEU A 230 7.80 -7.32 17.13
CA LEU A 230 8.45 -7.04 15.85
C LEU A 230 7.72 -7.69 14.67
N THR A 231 7.28 -8.94 14.79
CA THR A 231 6.46 -9.61 13.77
C THR A 231 5.10 -8.91 13.61
N ALA A 232 4.48 -8.47 14.72
CA ALA A 232 3.24 -7.70 14.67
C ALA A 232 3.44 -6.36 13.94
N VAL A 233 4.54 -5.67 14.23
CA VAL A 233 4.91 -4.41 13.55
C VAL A 233 5.23 -4.68 12.09
N ALA A 234 5.98 -5.72 11.73
CA ALA A 234 6.31 -6.05 10.35
C ALA A 234 5.04 -6.27 9.50
N LEU A 235 4.09 -7.05 10.02
CA LEU A 235 2.90 -7.46 9.27
C LEU A 235 1.77 -6.42 9.28
N ARG A 236 1.55 -5.75 10.41
CA ARG A 236 0.40 -4.85 10.63
C ARG A 236 0.78 -3.39 10.87
N GLY A 237 2.07 -3.12 11.00
CA GLY A 237 2.61 -1.79 11.29
C GLY A 237 2.54 -1.37 12.75
N ILE A 238 2.95 -0.13 13.00
CA ILE A 238 3.05 0.50 14.32
C ILE A 238 1.71 0.48 15.09
N ARG A 239 0.57 0.45 14.39
CA ARG A 239 -0.75 0.38 15.04
C ARG A 239 -0.98 -0.93 15.82
N ALA A 240 -0.21 -1.98 15.51
CA ALA A 240 -0.27 -3.24 16.23
C ALA A 240 0.53 -3.25 17.54
N ILE A 241 1.26 -2.17 17.86
CA ILE A 241 1.98 -2.02 19.11
C ILE A 241 0.98 -1.77 20.24
N GLY A 242 1.03 -2.58 21.31
CA GLY A 242 0.19 -2.40 22.50
C GLY A 242 0.59 -1.21 23.37
N GLU A 243 1.89 -0.87 23.38
CA GLU A 243 2.46 0.23 24.16
C GLU A 243 2.07 1.61 23.60
N PRO A 244 1.32 2.43 24.37
CA PRO A 244 0.83 3.71 23.88
C PRO A 244 1.92 4.75 23.67
N GLU A 245 2.96 4.74 24.50
CA GLU A 245 4.09 5.68 24.40
C GLU A 245 4.88 5.46 23.11
N LEU A 246 5.18 4.20 22.79
CA LEU A 246 5.87 3.84 21.55
C LEU A 246 5.00 4.18 20.33
N ARG A 247 3.68 3.97 20.41
CA ARG A 247 2.76 4.39 19.35
C ARG A 247 2.73 5.91 19.17
N ALA A 248 2.76 6.66 20.27
CA ALA A 248 2.78 8.13 20.26
C ALA A 248 4.07 8.67 19.62
N ALA A 249 5.21 8.02 19.86
CA ALA A 249 6.49 8.38 19.25
C ALA A 249 6.39 8.43 17.71
N PHE A 250 5.73 7.46 17.09
CA PHE A 250 5.54 7.43 15.63
C PHE A 250 4.34 8.25 15.13
N ALA A 251 3.44 8.67 16.01
CA ALA A 251 2.25 9.45 15.65
C ALA A 251 2.59 10.94 15.41
N HIS A 252 3.69 11.42 15.98
CA HIS A 252 4.20 12.76 15.71
C HIS A 252 4.64 12.88 14.25
N ARG A 253 3.78 13.49 13.43
CA ARG A 253 4.16 14.06 12.13
C ARG A 253 4.84 15.39 12.37
N ASP A 254 5.88 15.68 11.60
CA ASP A 254 6.55 16.98 11.61
C ASP A 254 5.52 18.10 11.40
N ALA A 255 5.19 18.80 12.49
CA ALA A 255 4.82 20.19 12.36
C ALA A 255 6.12 20.91 11.95
N PRO A 256 6.11 21.68 10.84
CA PRO A 256 7.26 22.53 10.53
C PRO A 256 7.51 23.47 11.72
N PRO A 257 8.76 23.85 11.97
CA PRO A 257 9.05 24.87 12.97
C PRO A 257 8.21 26.10 12.61
N ARG A 258 7.42 26.61 13.56
CA ARG A 258 6.91 27.97 13.43
C ARG A 258 8.08 28.87 13.79
N GLU A 259 8.60 29.57 12.79
CA GLU A 259 9.48 30.74 12.99
C GLU A 259 8.75 31.83 13.76
#